data_AF-A0A2S9FRC2-F1
#
_entry.id   AF-A0A2S9FRC2-F1
#
_cell.length_a   1.000
_cell.length_b   1.000
_cell.length_c   1.000
_cell.angle_alpha   90.00
_cell.angle_beta   90.00
_cell.angle_gamma   90.00
#
_symmetry.space_group_name_H-M   'P 1'
#
loop_
_entity.id
_entity.type
_entity.pdbx_description
1 polymer ?
#
loop_
_entity_poly.entity_id
_entity_poly.type
_entity_poly.pdbx_seq_one_letter_code
_entity_poly.pdbx_strand_id
1 'polypeptide(L)'
;SSSEHPIARAITAGAQEKLGVLPTVGAFTNLRGLGVEGTVDGREVLLGRLRLLAERSLEVPDELAQAVTRAEADGRTAVTVGWDGRARGALMVADA
;
A
#
# COMPACT_ATOMS: atom_id res chain seq x y z
N SER A 1 13.16 -11.07 0.39
CA SER A 1 14.05 -9.97 -0.02
C SER A 1 13.25 -8.98 -0.83
N SER A 2 12.61 -8.03 -0.16
CA SER A 2 12.07 -6.79 -0.75
C SER A 2 11.65 -5.88 0.40
N SER A 3 12.48 -4.86 0.67
CA SER A 3 12.43 -3.90 1.78
C SER A 3 12.84 -4.43 3.17
N GLU A 4 14.10 -4.19 3.54
CA GLU A 4 14.63 -4.34 4.91
C GLU A 4 14.12 -3.25 5.87
N HIS A 5 13.15 -2.43 5.45
CA HIS A 5 12.60 -1.37 6.29
C HIS A 5 11.98 -1.95 7.58
N PRO A 6 12.36 -1.46 8.77
CA PRO A 6 11.79 -1.88 10.04
C PRO A 6 10.26 -1.87 10.06
N ILE A 7 9.64 -0.87 9.40
CA ILE A 7 8.19 -0.74 9.26
C ILE A 7 7.58 -1.89 8.45
N ALA A 8 8.17 -2.26 7.31
CA ALA A 8 7.68 -3.38 6.49
C ALA A 8 7.70 -4.71 7.25
N ARG A 9 8.75 -4.92 8.06
CA ARG A 9 8.83 -6.08 8.96
C ARG A 9 7.75 -6.04 10.04
N ALA A 10 7.51 -4.89 10.66
CA ALA A 10 6.47 -4.73 11.68
C ALA A 10 5.06 -4.99 11.13
N ILE A 11 4.75 -4.48 9.93
CA ILE A 11 3.49 -4.73 9.24
C ILE A 11 3.33 -6.22 8.95
N THR A 12 4.38 -6.85 8.42
CA THR A 12 4.35 -8.28 8.06
C THR A 12 4.14 -9.15 9.29
N ALA A 13 4.85 -8.88 10.39
CA ALA A 13 4.71 -9.60 11.65
C ALA A 13 3.30 -9.45 12.24
N GLY A 14 2.78 -8.22 12.31
CA GLY A 14 1.42 -7.97 12.80
C GLY A 14 0.32 -8.58 11.92
N ALA A 15 0.54 -8.64 10.60
CA ALA A 15 -0.36 -9.33 9.69
C ALA A 15 -0.31 -10.85 9.88
N GLN A 16 0.88 -11.44 10.05
CA GLN A 16 1.05 -12.87 10.33
C GLN A 16 0.41 -13.29 11.65
N GLU A 17 0.54 -12.48 12.70
CA GLU A 17 -0.09 -12.75 13.99
C GLU A 17 -1.62 -12.81 13.88
N LYS A 18 -2.21 -11.90 13.08
CA LYS A 18 -3.68 -11.78 12.96
C LYS A 18 -4.30 -12.71 11.92
N LEU A 19 -3.59 -12.99 10.83
CA LEU A 19 -4.11 -13.68 9.65
C LEU A 19 -3.44 -15.05 9.41
N GLY A 20 -2.35 -15.35 10.13
CA GLY A 20 -1.57 -16.57 9.96
C GLY A 20 -0.65 -16.51 8.74
N VAL A 21 -0.77 -17.51 7.86
CA VAL A 21 0.07 -17.60 6.66
C VAL A 21 -0.38 -16.55 5.64
N LEU A 22 0.54 -15.68 5.25
CA LEU A 22 0.29 -14.67 4.22
C LEU A 22 0.56 -15.23 2.82
N PRO A 23 -0.20 -14.82 1.80
CA PRO A 23 0.02 -15.24 0.42
C PRO A 23 1.36 -14.73 -0.11
N THR A 24 1.93 -15.47 -1.05
CA THR A 24 3.18 -15.09 -1.72
C THR A 24 2.92 -14.00 -2.75
N VAL A 25 3.82 -13.02 -2.83
CA VAL A 25 3.80 -11.98 -3.87
C VAL A 25 4.63 -12.45 -5.06
N GLY A 26 4.02 -12.51 -6.24
CA GLY A 26 4.68 -12.71 -7.55
C GLY A 26 4.89 -11.39 -8.29
N ALA A 27 5.67 -11.43 -9.37
CA ALA A 27 5.88 -10.31 -10.30
C ALA A 27 6.19 -8.94 -9.64
N PHE A 28 6.88 -8.97 -8.49
CA PHE A 28 7.12 -7.77 -7.71
C PHE A 28 8.00 -6.76 -8.47
N THR A 29 7.53 -5.52 -8.55
CA THR A 29 8.26 -4.41 -9.19
C THR A 29 8.23 -3.18 -8.30
N ASN A 30 9.40 -2.54 -8.10
CA ASN A 30 9.52 -1.26 -7.41
C ASN A 30 9.42 -0.10 -8.41
N LEU A 31 8.43 0.76 -8.20
CA LEU A 31 8.17 1.95 -9.01
C LEU A 31 8.85 3.14 -8.34
N ARG A 32 10.17 3.26 -8.57
CA ARG A 32 11.10 4.22 -7.91
C ARG A 32 10.42 5.48 -7.34
N GLY A 33 10.23 5.50 -6.01
CA GLY A 33 9.72 6.67 -5.27
C GLY A 33 8.22 6.94 -5.37
N LEU A 34 7.49 6.18 -6.19
CA LEU A 34 6.04 6.25 -6.37
C LEU A 34 5.32 5.15 -5.59
N GLY A 35 5.86 3.93 -5.60
CA GLY A 35 5.23 2.77 -4.99
C GLY A 35 5.82 1.44 -5.43
N VAL A 36 5.03 0.38 -5.31
CA VAL A 36 5.35 -0.98 -5.73
C VAL A 36 4.10 -1.63 -6.35
N GLU A 37 4.32 -2.58 -7.24
CA GLU A 37 3.26 -3.43 -7.80
C GLU A 37 3.67 -4.90 -7.70
N GLY A 38 2.69 -5.79 -7.70
CA GLY A 38 2.92 -7.23 -7.69
C GLY A 38 1.63 -8.01 -7.85
N THR A 39 1.74 -9.33 -7.86
CA THR A 39 0.61 -10.24 -8.00
C THR A 39 0.40 -11.02 -6.72
N VAL A 40 -0.81 -11.02 -6.18
CA VAL A 40 -1.21 -11.81 -5.00
C VAL A 40 -2.39 -12.65 -5.41
N ASP A 41 -2.29 -13.98 -5.26
CA ASP A 41 -3.35 -14.93 -5.65
C ASP A 41 -3.91 -14.68 -7.07
N GLY A 42 -3.01 -14.40 -8.03
CA GLY A 42 -3.36 -14.15 -9.43
C GLY A 42 -3.92 -12.76 -9.73
N ARG A 43 -3.97 -11.86 -8.74
CA ARG A 43 -4.49 -10.50 -8.88
C ARG A 43 -3.38 -9.47 -8.81
N GLU A 44 -3.40 -8.51 -9.72
CA GLU A 44 -2.51 -7.35 -9.69
C GLU A 44 -2.89 -6.41 -8.54
N VAL A 45 -1.91 -6.11 -7.70
CA VAL A 45 -2.04 -5.23 -6.54
C VAL A 45 -1.02 -4.11 -6.67
N LEU A 46 -1.49 -2.89 -6.46
CA LEU A 46 -0.70 -1.67 -6.51
C LEU A 46 -0.66 -1.04 -5.12
N LEU A 47 0.53 -0.69 -4.65
CA LEU A 47 0.75 0.07 -3.43
C LEU A 47 1.55 1.33 -3.74
N GLY A 48 1.17 2.47 -3.20
CA GLY A 48 1.93 3.71 -3.35
C GLY A 48 1.16 4.95 -2.98
N ARG A 49 1.63 6.11 -3.44
CA ARG A 49 0.91 7.38 -3.24
C ARG A 49 -0.41 7.40 -4.00
N LEU A 50 -1.37 8.20 -3.54
CA LEU A 50 -2.68 8.34 -4.18
C LEU A 50 -2.58 8.62 -5.69
N ARG A 51 -1.62 9.47 -6.08
CA ARG A 51 -1.35 9.82 -7.48
C ARG A 51 -1.00 8.61 -8.34
N LEU A 52 -0.26 7.64 -7.81
CA LEU A 52 0.10 6.42 -8.55
C LEU A 52 -1.15 5.60 -8.89
N LEU A 53 -2.09 5.48 -7.95
CA LEU A 53 -3.34 4.75 -8.18
C LEU A 53 -4.19 5.44 -9.26
N ALA A 54 -4.27 6.78 -9.20
CA ALA A 54 -4.95 7.57 -10.22
C ALA A 54 -4.29 7.43 -11.62
N GLU A 55 -2.95 7.46 -11.69
CA GLU A 55 -2.20 7.24 -12.94
C GLU A 55 -2.43 5.84 -13.52
N ARG A 56 -2.71 4.85 -12.67
CA ARG A 56 -3.10 3.49 -13.06
C ARG A 56 -4.61 3.31 -13.26
N SER A 57 -5.37 4.40 -13.32
CA SER A 57 -6.82 4.42 -13.55
C SER A 57 -7.63 3.65 -12.50
N LEU A 58 -7.11 3.55 -11.27
CA LEU A 58 -7.91 3.05 -10.15
C LEU A 58 -8.84 4.16 -9.65
N GLU A 59 -10.11 3.82 -9.47
CA GLU A 59 -11.06 4.70 -8.81
C GLU A 59 -10.65 4.88 -7.34
N VAL A 60 -10.52 6.14 -6.92
CA VAL A 60 -10.17 6.49 -5.54
C VAL A 60 -11.42 7.06 -4.86
N PRO A 61 -11.97 6.39 -3.82
CA PRO A 61 -13.10 6.93 -3.08
C PRO A 61 -12.73 8.22 -2.35
N ASP A 62 -13.62 9.22 -2.36
CA ASP A 62 -13.38 10.53 -1.73
C ASP A 62 -13.01 10.42 -0.26
N GLU A 63 -13.65 9.50 0.47
CA GLU A 63 -13.35 9.25 1.90
C GLU A 63 -11.91 8.79 2.11
N LEU A 64 -11.40 7.93 1.22
CA LEU A 64 -10.03 7.45 1.27
C LEU A 64 -9.05 8.57 0.92
N ALA A 65 -9.36 9.37 -0.12
CA ALA A 65 -8.56 10.52 -0.50
C ALA A 65 -8.47 11.53 0.66
N GLN A 66 -9.60 11.86 1.30
CA GLN A 66 -9.63 12.76 2.46
C GLN A 66 -8.81 12.22 3.65
N ALA A 67 -8.92 10.92 3.94
CA ALA A 67 -8.14 10.30 5.03
C ALA A 67 -6.63 10.39 4.77
N VAL A 68 -6.21 10.14 3.52
CA VAL A 68 -4.81 10.28 3.09
C VAL A 68 -4.35 11.73 3.22
N THR A 69 -5.10 12.68 2.68
CA THR A 69 -4.75 14.12 2.76
C THR A 69 -4.62 14.60 4.20
N ARG A 70 -5.51 14.18 5.11
CA ARG A 70 -5.40 14.54 6.54
C ARG A 70 -4.14 13.95 7.17
N ALA A 71 -3.86 12.66 6.93
CA ALA A 71 -2.67 12.03 7.48
C ALA A 71 -1.37 12.70 6.98
N GLU A 72 -1.31 13.04 5.69
CA GLU A 72 -0.18 13.77 5.10
C GLU A 72 -0.03 15.18 5.68
N ALA A 73 -1.15 15.89 5.92
CA ALA A 73 -1.14 17.20 6.57
C ALA A 73 -0.64 17.13 8.03
N ASP A 74 -0.88 16.02 8.72
CA ASP A 74 -0.34 15.73 10.05
C ASP A 74 1.13 15.25 10.02
N GLY A 75 1.80 15.33 8.87
CA GLY A 75 3.21 14.93 8.70
C GLY A 75 3.44 13.41 8.65
N ARG A 76 2.37 12.61 8.50
CA ARG A 76 2.47 11.15 8.40
C ARG A 76 2.67 10.72 6.96
N THR A 77 3.38 9.61 6.76
CA THR A 77 3.49 8.98 5.45
C THR A 77 2.25 8.12 5.20
N ALA A 78 1.51 8.41 4.12
CA ALA A 78 0.38 7.60 3.69
C ALA A 78 0.75 6.71 2.49
N VAL A 79 0.45 5.41 2.59
CA VAL A 79 0.61 4.44 1.50
C VAL A 79 -0.74 3.84 1.18
N THR A 80 -1.27 4.13 -0.01
CA THR A 80 -2.54 3.58 -0.49
C THR A 80 -2.34 2.23 -1.19
N VAL A 81 -3.35 1.37 -1.14
CA VAL A 81 -3.37 0.06 -1.79
C VAL A 81 -4.64 -0.09 -2.63
N GLY A 82 -4.52 -0.73 -3.79
CA GLY A 82 -5.65 -0.98 -4.67
C GLY A 82 -5.45 -2.16 -5.62
N TRP A 83 -6.56 -2.69 -6.10
CA TRP A 83 -6.65 -3.78 -7.06
C TRP A 83 -8.05 -3.82 -7.70
N ASP A 84 -8.19 -4.50 -8.83
CA ASP A 84 -9.44 -4.61 -9.61
C ASP A 84 -10.04 -3.23 -9.94
N GLY A 85 -9.20 -2.27 -10.36
CA GLY A 85 -9.63 -0.94 -10.78
C GLY A 85 -10.08 -0.01 -9.65
N ARG A 86 -9.83 -0.36 -8.37
CA ARG A 86 -10.25 0.46 -7.22
C ARG A 86 -9.21 0.52 -6.12
N ALA A 87 -9.01 1.71 -5.55
CA ALA A 87 -8.30 1.90 -4.30
C ALA A 87 -9.14 1.38 -3.13
N ARG A 88 -8.53 0.57 -2.25
CA ARG A 88 -9.25 -0.19 -1.21
C ARG A 88 -8.83 0.13 0.21
N GLY A 89 -7.69 0.79 0.39
CA GLY A 89 -7.26 1.20 1.71
C GLY A 89 -5.99 2.03 1.68
N ALA A 90 -5.59 2.48 2.87
CA ALA A 90 -4.33 3.14 3.09
C ALA A 90 -3.73 2.70 4.42
N LEU A 91 -2.41 2.67 4.48
CA LEU A 91 -1.62 2.50 5.67
C LEU A 91 -0.95 3.83 6.00
N MET A 92 -1.16 4.32 7.22
CA MET A 92 -0.51 5.54 7.70
C MET A 92 0.67 5.15 8.59
N VAL A 93 1.84 5.66 8.26
CA VAL A 93 3.09 5.44 8.99
C VAL A 93 3.51 6.78 9.60
N ALA A 94 3.69 6.77 10.92
CA ALA A 94 4.26 7.89 11.65
C ALA A 94 5.55 7.40 12.33
N ASP A 95 6.61 8.21 12.28
CA ASP A 95 7.72 8.07 13.22
C ASP A 95 7.26 8.55 14.59
N ALA A 96 7.76 7.90 15.65
CA ALA A 96 7.46 8.22 17.05
C ALA A 96 8.32 9.36 17.58
#